data_AF-A0AAE1EU83-F1
#
_entry.id   AF-A0AAE1EU83-F1
#
_cell.length_a   1.000
_cell.length_b   1.000
_cell.length_c   1.000
_cell.angle_alpha   90.00
_cell.angle_beta   90.00
_cell.angle_gamma   90.00
#
_symmetry.space_group_name_H-M   'P 1'
#
loop_
_entity.id
_entity.type
_entity.pdbx_description
1 polymer ?
#
loop_
_entity_poly.entity_id
_entity_poly.type
_entity_poly.pdbx_seq_one_letter_code
_entity_poly.pdbx_strand_id
1 'polypeptide(L)'
;MCSGTEVICASQSERLHCLRGSDVITATHYEIIASSNTALKPGLGCLPANLPKGKLMQSCNHQAHQDKYWPLRHVCGRIMTVLSRLACGSKHGRYLFQSVWGVCQGVKTPSTPFRRGLRQPRGSAREGGMNLAPKVVLEAPNINKMGAGLAKSCMFTLGFCGMTFVGATVWQYENVRHQLQKHSWTRWATKQWNNMEGWQYKEGNIRKEINRWWNGLNEGQKIFWPICFINAVVFACWNNPRFQQTMLQYFCSNPAARAVCWPMVFSTFSHFAFFHFAMNMYVLHSFSSTVCRDMGREQFLAMYMCGGVLSSLASHAFKVAIRCPGPSLGASGAIMAVLGFFCTRHPDAQLGIVFIPGISFSADTALKCVMCLDTAGMVMGWRLFDHAAHLGGALFGLLYASFGQKYVWANNEPLMKKWHQFRSWLDDTSQGKDKSDD
;
A
#
# COMPACT_ATOMS: atom_id res chain seq x y z
N MET A 1 25.52 -50.99 33.85
CA MET A 1 24.35 -50.31 34.43
C MET A 1 24.83 -49.48 35.59
N CYS A 2 24.96 -48.16 35.40
CA CYS A 2 25.17 -47.17 36.45
C CYS A 2 24.59 -45.83 35.98
N SER A 3 23.77 -45.26 36.87
CA SER A 3 23.45 -43.84 37.13
C SER A 3 24.23 -42.76 36.37
N GLY A 4 23.54 -41.68 35.99
CA GLY A 4 24.22 -40.40 35.72
C GLY A 4 23.33 -39.21 35.34
N THR A 5 22.77 -38.55 36.37
CA THR A 5 22.85 -37.09 36.60
C THR A 5 22.65 -36.12 35.42
N GLU A 6 21.55 -35.37 35.48
CA GLU A 6 21.41 -34.05 34.85
C GLU A 6 22.51 -33.10 35.34
N VAL A 7 23.32 -32.60 34.42
CA VAL A 7 24.26 -31.51 34.68
C VAL A 7 23.58 -30.20 34.27
N ILE A 8 23.12 -29.48 35.29
CA ILE A 8 22.82 -28.05 35.22
C ILE A 8 24.16 -27.32 35.08
N CYS A 9 24.40 -26.68 33.94
CA CYS A 9 25.48 -25.71 33.79
C CYS A 9 24.88 -24.29 33.80
N ALA A 10 24.75 -23.74 35.00
CA ALA A 10 24.79 -22.29 35.19
C ALA A 10 26.27 -21.88 35.15
N SER A 11 26.64 -20.97 34.25
CA SER A 11 27.94 -20.29 34.31
C SER A 11 27.73 -18.79 34.36
N GLN A 12 28.39 -18.21 35.36
CA GLN A 12 28.26 -16.87 35.89
C GLN A 12 28.83 -15.79 34.96
N SER A 13 28.16 -14.64 35.03
CA SER A 13 28.73 -13.29 35.11
C SER A 13 30.27 -13.17 35.12
N GLU A 14 30.80 -12.57 34.06
CA GLU A 14 31.88 -11.58 34.21
C GLU A 14 31.42 -10.27 33.57
N ARG A 15 31.07 -9.31 34.45
CA ARG A 15 31.10 -7.88 34.12
C ARG A 15 32.54 -7.42 34.25
N LEU A 16 33.08 -6.79 33.22
CA LEU A 16 34.11 -5.77 33.40
C LEU A 16 33.79 -4.56 32.51
N HIS A 17 33.77 -3.43 33.21
CA HIS A 17 33.48 -2.09 32.75
C HIS A 17 34.46 -1.62 31.69
N CYS A 18 33.94 -1.00 30.62
CA CYS A 18 34.30 0.33 30.14
C CYS A 18 33.93 0.46 28.66
N LEU A 19 32.78 1.07 28.36
CA LEU A 19 32.66 2.02 27.25
C LEU A 19 31.52 3.00 27.59
N ARG A 20 31.93 4.25 27.79
CA ARG A 20 31.09 5.42 28.00
C ARG A 20 30.39 5.78 26.68
N GLY A 21 29.11 6.10 26.78
CA GLY A 21 28.47 7.14 25.96
C GLY A 21 27.92 6.69 24.62
N SER A 22 26.59 6.73 24.52
CA SER A 22 25.81 6.74 23.27
C SER A 22 25.78 5.41 22.54
N ASP A 23 24.82 4.54 22.87
CA ASP A 23 24.15 3.61 21.95
C ASP A 23 23.17 2.73 22.75
N VAL A 24 21.95 3.23 22.94
CA VAL A 24 20.81 2.41 23.39
C VAL A 24 19.65 2.69 22.44
N ILE A 25 19.68 2.03 21.28
CA ILE A 25 18.52 1.89 20.40
C ILE A 25 18.45 0.42 19.92
N THR A 26 17.45 -0.27 20.47
CA THR A 26 16.76 -1.49 19.97
C THR A 26 17.59 -2.73 19.62
N ALA A 27 17.61 -3.70 20.55
CA ALA A 27 17.69 -5.12 20.23
C ALA A 27 16.31 -5.75 20.50
N THR A 28 15.54 -6.01 19.45
CA THR A 28 14.29 -6.80 19.53
C THR A 28 14.65 -8.27 19.25
N HIS A 29 14.28 -9.13 20.19
CA HIS A 29 14.43 -10.59 20.13
C HIS A 29 13.85 -11.18 18.83
N TYR A 30 14.65 -12.01 18.16
CA TYR A 30 14.19 -12.99 17.17
C TYR A 30 13.98 -14.33 17.87
N GLU A 31 12.73 -14.74 18.09
CA GLU A 31 12.41 -16.16 18.28
C GLU A 31 11.96 -16.73 16.94
N ILE A 32 12.76 -17.65 16.42
CA ILE A 32 12.48 -18.45 15.24
C ILE A 32 11.76 -19.71 15.74
N ILE A 33 10.45 -19.80 15.50
CA ILE A 33 9.77 -21.11 15.49
C ILE A 33 9.96 -21.70 14.10
N ALA A 34 11.01 -22.52 13.95
CA ALA A 34 11.19 -23.38 12.80
C ALA A 34 10.46 -24.71 13.07
N SER A 35 9.32 -24.92 12.40
CA SER A 35 8.76 -26.27 12.24
C SER A 35 9.54 -26.95 11.11
N SER A 36 10.42 -27.87 11.50
CA SER A 36 11.21 -28.69 10.59
C SER A 36 10.41 -29.89 10.11
N ASN A 37 10.24 -30.02 8.80
CA ASN A 37 9.97 -31.29 8.16
C ASN A 37 10.45 -31.26 6.72
N THR A 38 11.77 -31.42 6.53
CA THR A 38 12.33 -32.08 5.34
C THR A 38 13.79 -32.42 5.63
N ALA A 39 14.09 -33.71 5.54
CA ALA A 39 15.39 -34.32 5.77
C ALA A 39 16.48 -33.77 4.82
N LEU A 40 17.61 -33.37 5.39
CA LEU A 40 18.85 -33.10 4.66
C LEU A 40 19.65 -34.41 4.51
N LYS A 41 19.99 -34.77 3.27
CA LYS A 41 21.00 -35.80 2.96
C LYS A 41 22.41 -35.28 3.30
N PRO A 42 23.33 -36.11 3.81
CA PRO A 42 24.69 -35.70 4.12
C PRO A 42 25.61 -35.85 2.90
N GLY A 43 26.46 -34.85 2.64
CA GLY A 43 27.49 -34.95 1.61
C GLY A 43 28.36 -33.70 1.53
N LEU A 44 29.67 -33.92 1.56
CA LEU A 44 30.80 -32.96 1.46
C LEU A 44 31.33 -32.33 2.76
N GLY A 45 32.23 -33.08 3.42
CA GLY A 45 33.67 -32.84 3.23
C GLY A 45 34.31 -31.73 4.04
N CYS A 46 34.98 -32.11 5.13
CA CYS A 46 35.92 -31.28 5.89
C CYS A 46 37.11 -30.81 5.02
N LEU A 47 37.48 -29.54 5.11
CA LEU A 47 38.76 -29.00 4.66
C LEU A 47 39.46 -28.27 5.83
N PRO A 48 40.79 -28.36 5.96
CA PRO A 48 41.50 -28.03 7.19
C PRO A 48 41.77 -26.54 7.36
N ALA A 49 41.88 -26.14 8.63
CA ALA A 49 42.26 -24.82 9.09
C ALA A 49 43.74 -24.55 8.81
N ASN A 50 44.05 -23.58 7.95
CA ASN A 50 45.19 -22.64 8.06
C ASN A 50 45.25 -21.72 6.82
N LEU A 51 44.80 -20.48 6.96
CA LEU A 51 45.08 -19.38 6.02
C LEU A 51 45.34 -18.09 6.81
N PRO A 52 46.36 -17.30 6.47
CA PRO A 52 46.82 -16.17 7.28
C PRO A 52 45.83 -15.00 7.30
N LYS A 53 45.70 -14.39 8.49
CA LYS A 53 44.86 -13.21 8.77
C LYS A 53 45.38 -12.02 7.96
N GLY A 54 44.62 -11.60 6.95
CA GLY A 54 44.96 -10.42 6.14
C GLY A 54 44.17 -10.21 4.85
N LYS A 55 43.34 -11.17 4.42
CA LYS A 55 42.47 -11.03 3.22
C LYS A 55 41.09 -11.71 3.39
N LEU A 56 40.39 -11.45 4.49
CA LEU A 56 39.00 -11.93 4.66
C LEU A 56 37.96 -10.83 4.91
N MET A 57 38.37 -9.56 4.96
CA MET A 57 37.45 -8.43 5.24
C MET A 57 37.10 -7.59 4.00
N GLN A 58 37.44 -8.07 2.79
CA GLN A 58 37.15 -7.37 1.53
C GLN A 58 36.45 -8.24 0.46
N SER A 59 36.18 -9.52 0.75
CA SER A 59 35.53 -10.43 -0.20
C SER A 59 34.11 -10.86 0.20
N CYS A 60 33.70 -10.71 1.47
CA CYS A 60 32.31 -11.00 1.90
C CYS A 60 31.35 -9.80 1.83
N ASN A 61 31.81 -8.60 1.45
CA ASN A 61 30.96 -7.40 1.38
C ASN A 61 30.91 -6.76 -0.02
N HIS A 62 31.44 -7.42 -1.05
CA HIS A 62 31.44 -6.93 -2.42
C HIS A 62 30.78 -7.86 -3.45
N GLN A 63 30.47 -9.11 -3.08
CA GLN A 63 29.83 -10.07 -4.01
C GLN A 63 28.30 -10.15 -3.90
N ALA A 64 27.66 -9.40 -2.99
CA ALA A 64 26.21 -9.48 -2.74
C ALA A 64 25.42 -8.22 -3.15
N HIS A 65 26.05 -7.21 -3.78
CA HIS A 65 25.40 -5.92 -4.00
C HIS A 65 25.56 -5.29 -5.39
N GLN A 66 26.13 -5.99 -6.35
CA GLN A 66 26.20 -5.52 -7.74
C GLN A 66 25.99 -6.71 -8.68
N ASP A 67 24.73 -6.92 -9.07
CA ASP A 67 24.31 -7.45 -10.38
C ASP A 67 22.85 -7.88 -10.32
N LYS A 68 21.95 -6.90 -10.48
CA LYS A 68 20.57 -7.10 -10.99
C LYS A 68 19.97 -5.75 -11.40
N TYR A 69 20.74 -4.96 -12.15
CA TYR A 69 20.17 -3.86 -12.91
C TYR A 69 19.57 -4.41 -14.21
N TRP A 70 18.27 -4.62 -14.16
CA TRP A 70 17.28 -4.44 -15.23
C TRP A 70 17.77 -4.24 -16.68
N PRO A 71 17.50 -5.21 -17.58
CA PRO A 71 17.34 -4.93 -18.99
C PRO A 71 15.85 -4.99 -19.38
N LEU A 72 15.18 -3.84 -19.32
CA LEU A 72 13.78 -3.55 -19.73
C LEU A 72 13.38 -4.17 -21.09
N ARG A 73 14.36 -4.44 -21.97
CA ARG A 73 14.13 -4.76 -23.38
C ARG A 73 13.85 -6.24 -23.67
N HIS A 74 14.38 -7.19 -22.89
CA HIS A 74 14.31 -8.61 -23.26
C HIS A 74 13.11 -9.36 -22.69
N VAL A 75 12.52 -8.88 -21.58
CA VAL A 75 11.38 -9.53 -20.90
C VAL A 75 10.04 -9.16 -21.56
N CYS A 76 9.84 -7.89 -21.92
CA CYS A 76 8.66 -7.45 -22.68
C CYS A 76 8.52 -8.18 -24.02
N GLY A 77 9.63 -8.40 -24.74
CA GLY A 77 9.62 -9.14 -26.00
C GLY A 77 9.16 -10.60 -25.86
N ARG A 78 9.59 -11.29 -24.80
CA ARG A 78 9.24 -12.71 -24.58
C ARG A 78 7.80 -12.89 -24.12
N ILE A 79 7.28 -12.01 -23.25
CA ILE A 79 5.88 -12.07 -22.77
C ILE A 79 4.91 -11.70 -23.90
N MET A 80 5.21 -10.67 -24.69
CA MET A 80 4.38 -10.31 -25.86
C MET A 80 4.35 -11.42 -26.92
N THR A 81 5.44 -12.19 -27.05
CA THR A 81 5.51 -13.36 -27.94
C THR A 81 4.68 -14.53 -27.42
N VAL A 82 4.65 -14.77 -26.10
CA VAL A 82 3.82 -15.83 -25.48
C VAL A 82 2.34 -15.48 -25.54
N LEU A 83 1.97 -14.22 -25.28
CA LEU A 83 0.58 -13.74 -25.43
C LEU A 83 0.10 -13.77 -26.89
N SER A 84 0.98 -13.44 -27.84
CA SER A 84 0.70 -13.57 -29.28
C SER A 84 0.52 -15.03 -29.71
N ARG A 85 1.24 -15.98 -29.08
CA ARG A 85 1.09 -17.42 -29.34
C ARG A 85 -0.18 -18.01 -28.71
N LEU A 86 -0.61 -17.52 -27.54
CA LEU A 86 -1.88 -17.91 -26.92
C LEU A 86 -3.10 -17.38 -27.70
N ALA A 87 -2.98 -16.23 -28.36
CA ALA A 87 -4.01 -15.71 -29.28
C ALA A 87 -4.16 -16.57 -30.56
N CYS A 88 -3.17 -17.39 -30.90
CA CYS A 88 -3.13 -18.18 -32.14
C CYS A 88 -3.39 -19.69 -31.94
N GLY A 89 -3.51 -20.16 -30.69
CA GLY A 89 -3.63 -21.59 -30.36
C GLY A 89 -5.05 -22.05 -30.00
N SER A 90 -5.63 -22.91 -30.84
CA SER A 90 -6.87 -23.67 -30.64
C SER A 90 -8.21 -22.91 -30.72
N LYS A 91 -9.18 -23.52 -31.43
CA LYS A 91 -10.55 -23.03 -31.63
C LYS A 91 -11.29 -22.73 -30.31
N HIS A 92 -10.94 -23.40 -29.21
CA HIS A 92 -11.58 -23.19 -27.90
C HIS A 92 -11.06 -21.95 -27.15
N GLY A 93 -9.79 -21.55 -27.36
CA GLY A 93 -9.24 -20.32 -26.76
C GLY A 93 -9.89 -19.06 -27.34
N ARG A 94 -10.28 -19.10 -28.62
CA ARG A 94 -10.94 -17.98 -29.30
C ARG A 94 -12.35 -17.69 -28.79
N TYR A 95 -13.10 -18.70 -28.34
CA TYR A 95 -14.45 -18.49 -27.78
C TYR A 95 -14.42 -17.93 -26.36
N LEU A 96 -13.48 -18.39 -25.52
CA LEU A 96 -13.29 -17.82 -24.19
C LEU A 96 -12.75 -16.38 -24.29
N PHE A 97 -11.80 -16.14 -25.22
CA PHE A 97 -11.31 -14.80 -25.50
C PHE A 97 -12.42 -13.92 -26.06
N GLN A 98 -13.21 -14.33 -27.05
CA GLN A 98 -14.33 -13.52 -27.57
C GLN A 98 -15.46 -13.26 -26.56
N SER A 99 -15.75 -14.20 -25.65
CA SER A 99 -16.80 -14.03 -24.64
C SER A 99 -16.38 -13.06 -23.54
N VAL A 100 -15.10 -13.09 -23.14
CA VAL A 100 -14.53 -12.14 -22.17
C VAL A 100 -14.19 -10.79 -22.83
N TRP A 101 -13.76 -10.80 -24.10
CA TRP A 101 -13.35 -9.61 -24.88
C TRP A 101 -14.53 -8.83 -25.46
N GLY A 102 -15.63 -9.50 -25.79
CA GLY A 102 -16.86 -8.85 -26.28
C GLY A 102 -17.54 -7.98 -25.21
N VAL A 103 -17.34 -8.32 -23.93
CA VAL A 103 -17.81 -7.52 -22.79
C VAL A 103 -16.89 -6.31 -22.53
N CYS A 104 -15.61 -6.39 -22.91
CA CYS A 104 -14.63 -5.32 -22.73
C CYS A 104 -14.69 -4.23 -23.82
N GLN A 105 -15.36 -4.48 -24.95
CA GLN A 105 -15.56 -3.47 -25.99
C GLN A 105 -16.92 -2.79 -25.81
N GLY A 106 -16.93 -1.74 -24.98
CA GLY A 106 -18.00 -0.75 -25.03
C GLY A 106 -18.20 -0.25 -26.47
N VAL A 107 -19.44 -0.31 -26.93
CA VAL A 107 -19.93 0.03 -28.27
C VAL A 107 -19.17 1.20 -28.91
N LYS A 108 -18.45 0.94 -30.01
CA LYS A 108 -17.93 1.99 -30.89
C LYS A 108 -19.09 2.57 -31.70
N THR A 109 -19.46 3.83 -31.47
CA THR A 109 -20.23 4.60 -32.44
C THR A 109 -19.32 4.97 -33.61
N PRO A 110 -19.63 4.62 -34.88
CA PRO A 110 -18.86 5.08 -36.01
C PRO A 110 -19.20 6.54 -36.31
N SER A 111 -18.18 7.40 -36.40
CA SER A 111 -18.27 8.74 -36.95
C SER A 111 -17.99 8.67 -38.46
N THR A 112 -19.00 8.88 -39.29
CA THR A 112 -18.83 9.33 -40.69
C THR A 112 -19.79 10.49 -40.99
N PRO A 113 -19.37 11.50 -41.77
CA PRO A 113 -20.20 12.65 -42.08
C PRO A 113 -21.00 12.39 -43.36
N PHE A 114 -22.34 12.37 -43.27
CA PHE A 114 -23.15 12.57 -44.47
C PHE A 114 -24.42 13.35 -44.18
N ARG A 115 -24.55 14.46 -44.89
CA ARG A 115 -25.64 15.44 -44.83
C ARG A 115 -26.76 14.92 -45.74
N ARG A 116 -27.92 14.53 -45.18
CA ARG A 116 -29.25 14.61 -45.83
C ARG A 116 -30.34 14.20 -44.84
N GLY A 117 -31.35 15.06 -44.68
CA GLY A 117 -32.42 14.89 -43.73
C GLY A 117 -33.41 13.79 -44.14
N LEU A 118 -33.82 12.98 -43.16
CA LEU A 118 -35.04 12.18 -43.16
C LEU A 118 -35.58 12.08 -41.73
N ARG A 119 -36.91 12.13 -41.63
CA ARG A 119 -37.74 12.17 -40.41
C ARG A 119 -37.42 11.05 -39.41
N GLN A 120 -37.48 11.38 -38.11
CA GLN A 120 -37.40 10.40 -37.01
C GLN A 120 -38.62 9.47 -36.99
N PRO A 121 -38.46 8.14 -36.91
CA PRO A 121 -39.53 7.25 -36.49
C PRO A 121 -39.58 7.18 -34.95
N ARG A 122 -40.77 7.40 -34.39
CA ARG A 122 -41.10 7.07 -33.01
C ARG A 122 -41.02 5.56 -32.83
N GLY A 123 -40.10 5.10 -31.98
CA GLY A 123 -39.97 3.70 -31.59
C GLY A 123 -39.27 3.59 -30.24
N SER A 124 -39.99 3.08 -29.25
CA SER A 124 -39.51 2.75 -27.90
C SER A 124 -38.48 1.62 -27.99
N ALA A 125 -37.19 1.96 -27.79
CA ALA A 125 -36.15 0.97 -27.58
C ALA A 125 -35.95 0.78 -26.07
N ARG A 126 -36.22 -0.43 -25.58
CA ARG A 126 -35.85 -0.88 -24.23
C ARG A 126 -34.32 -0.82 -24.09
N GLU A 127 -33.82 0.06 -23.23
CA GLU A 127 -32.41 0.15 -22.83
C GLU A 127 -32.03 -1.08 -21.97
N GLY A 128 -31.44 -2.09 -22.59
CA GLY A 128 -30.88 -3.28 -21.94
C GLY A 128 -29.36 -3.22 -21.74
N GLY A 129 -28.82 -2.08 -21.29
CA GLY A 129 -27.41 -1.92 -20.93
C GLY A 129 -27.25 -1.73 -19.43
N MET A 130 -26.30 -2.42 -18.80
CA MET A 130 -25.95 -2.19 -17.39
C MET A 130 -25.48 -0.73 -17.22
N ASN A 131 -26.33 0.11 -16.65
CA ASN A 131 -26.00 1.51 -16.38
C ASN A 131 -24.97 1.57 -15.24
N LEU A 132 -23.70 1.76 -15.61
CA LEU A 132 -22.56 1.97 -14.71
C LEU A 132 -22.51 3.37 -14.07
N ALA A 133 -23.52 4.22 -14.31
CA ALA A 133 -23.71 5.49 -13.62
C ALA A 133 -25.16 5.97 -13.80
N PRO A 134 -25.74 6.68 -12.82
CA PRO A 134 -26.98 7.42 -13.02
C PRO A 134 -26.81 8.46 -14.14
N LYS A 135 -27.86 8.71 -14.94
CA LYS A 135 -27.94 9.82 -15.92
C LYS A 135 -28.00 11.17 -15.18
N VAL A 136 -26.93 11.54 -14.48
CA VAL A 136 -26.71 12.91 -14.03
C VAL A 136 -26.08 13.64 -15.21
N VAL A 137 -26.72 14.70 -15.68
CA VAL A 137 -26.17 15.57 -16.72
C VAL A 137 -24.94 16.25 -16.13
N LEU A 138 -23.78 15.66 -16.38
CA LEU A 138 -22.49 16.21 -16.00
C LEU A 138 -22.22 17.44 -16.85
N GLU A 139 -21.78 18.53 -16.22
CA GLU A 139 -21.18 19.66 -16.93
C GLU A 139 -19.99 19.14 -17.74
N ALA A 140 -19.97 19.41 -19.04
CA ALA A 140 -18.94 18.87 -19.93
C ALA A 140 -17.55 19.31 -19.44
N PRO A 141 -16.57 18.40 -19.36
CA PRO A 141 -15.24 18.72 -18.84
C PRO A 141 -14.60 19.84 -19.67
N ASN A 142 -14.16 20.91 -19.01
CA ASN A 142 -13.56 22.06 -19.67
C ASN A 142 -12.08 21.78 -19.96
N ILE A 143 -11.79 21.39 -21.21
CA ILE A 143 -10.44 21.03 -21.68
C ILE A 143 -9.44 22.18 -21.48
N ASN A 144 -9.89 23.44 -21.58
CA ASN A 144 -9.02 24.61 -21.43
C ASN A 144 -8.47 24.75 -19.99
N LYS A 145 -9.10 24.12 -19.00
CA LYS A 145 -8.66 24.16 -17.59
C LYS A 145 -7.65 23.05 -17.25
N MET A 146 -7.42 22.08 -18.13
CA MET A 146 -6.62 20.89 -17.83
C MET A 146 -5.18 21.19 -17.45
N GLY A 147 -4.53 22.16 -18.13
CA GLY A 147 -3.16 22.56 -17.80
C GLY A 147 -3.04 23.17 -16.39
N ALA A 148 -3.93 24.11 -16.06
CA ALA A 148 -4.00 24.69 -14.71
C ALA A 148 -4.41 23.65 -13.65
N GLY A 149 -5.28 22.71 -14.00
CA GLY A 149 -5.63 21.57 -13.15
C GLY A 149 -4.44 20.67 -12.84
N LEU A 150 -3.59 20.38 -13.84
CA LEU A 150 -2.38 19.59 -13.64
C LEU A 150 -1.39 20.31 -12.71
N ALA A 151 -1.14 21.61 -12.92
CA ALA A 151 -0.26 22.38 -12.05
C ALA A 151 -0.75 22.39 -10.58
N LYS A 152 -2.06 22.59 -10.37
CA LYS A 152 -2.69 22.48 -9.05
C LYS A 152 -2.52 21.09 -8.44
N SER A 153 -2.66 20.04 -9.25
CA SER A 153 -2.47 18.64 -8.82
C SER A 153 -1.03 18.40 -8.36
N CYS A 154 -0.04 18.90 -9.11
CA CYS A 154 1.37 18.78 -8.75
C CYS A 154 1.68 19.47 -7.41
N MET A 155 1.29 20.74 -7.26
CA MET A 155 1.51 21.49 -6.02
C MET A 155 0.83 20.84 -4.83
N PHE A 156 -0.43 20.40 -5.01
CA PHE A 156 -1.17 19.69 -3.98
C PHE A 156 -0.50 18.38 -3.60
N THR A 157 -0.03 17.60 -4.57
CA THR A 157 0.64 16.31 -4.30
C THR A 157 1.91 16.51 -3.49
N LEU A 158 2.74 17.50 -3.83
CA LEU A 158 3.97 17.81 -3.09
C LEU A 158 3.66 18.22 -1.63
N GLY A 159 2.71 19.14 -1.44
CA GLY A 159 2.30 19.58 -0.11
C GLY A 159 1.67 18.46 0.72
N PHE A 160 0.74 17.71 0.12
CA PHE A 160 0.03 16.62 0.78
C PHE A 160 0.98 15.51 1.21
N CYS A 161 1.84 15.02 0.31
CA CYS A 161 2.80 13.97 0.64
C CYS A 161 3.79 14.42 1.71
N GLY A 162 4.31 15.66 1.60
CA GLY A 162 5.20 16.23 2.61
C GLY A 162 4.54 16.30 4.00
N MET A 163 3.33 16.86 4.08
CA MET A 163 2.58 16.93 5.33
C MET A 163 2.22 15.54 5.88
N THR A 164 1.92 14.58 5.01
CA THR A 164 1.58 13.21 5.39
C THR A 164 2.77 12.51 6.05
N PHE A 165 3.98 12.61 5.46
CA PHE A 165 5.18 12.02 6.05
C PHE A 165 5.62 12.73 7.35
N VAL A 166 5.46 14.05 7.42
CA VAL A 166 5.68 14.80 8.67
C VAL A 166 4.72 14.34 9.76
N GLY A 167 3.42 14.26 9.45
CA GLY A 167 2.40 13.80 10.38
C GLY A 167 2.63 12.35 10.83
N ALA A 168 3.05 11.47 9.92
CA ALA A 168 3.40 10.09 10.26
C ALA A 168 4.64 9.99 11.16
N THR A 169 5.64 10.85 10.96
CA THR A 169 6.80 10.93 11.85
C THR A 169 6.41 11.40 13.25
N VAL A 170 5.56 12.42 13.35
CA VAL A 170 5.01 12.90 14.62
C VAL A 170 4.19 11.80 15.30
N TRP A 171 3.35 11.10 14.54
CA TRP A 171 2.58 9.97 15.07
C TRP A 171 3.47 8.84 15.58
N GLN A 172 4.53 8.49 14.84
CA GLN A 172 5.51 7.50 15.29
C GLN A 172 6.17 7.92 16.60
N TYR A 173 6.61 9.18 16.69
CA TYR A 173 7.20 9.72 17.91
C TYR A 173 6.26 9.62 19.11
N GLU A 174 5.02 10.11 18.98
CA GLU A 174 4.05 10.08 20.09
C GLU A 174 3.67 8.64 20.48
N ASN A 175 3.61 7.73 19.51
CA ASN A 175 3.35 6.32 19.78
C ASN A 175 4.50 5.68 20.60
N VAL A 176 5.76 5.96 20.25
CA VAL A 176 6.92 5.50 21.02
C VAL A 176 6.93 6.11 22.42
N ARG A 177 6.69 7.43 22.53
CA ARG A 177 6.61 8.13 23.82
C ARG A 177 5.53 7.53 24.72
N HIS A 178 4.33 7.31 24.18
CA HIS A 178 3.22 6.74 24.92
C HIS A 178 3.53 5.31 25.38
N GLN A 179 4.24 4.50 24.58
CA GLN A 179 4.69 3.18 25.01
C GLN A 179 5.69 3.25 26.16
N LEU A 180 6.64 4.19 26.13
CA LEU A 180 7.61 4.40 27.21
C LEU A 180 6.93 4.87 28.51
N GLN A 181 5.99 5.82 28.41
CA GLN A 181 5.19 6.29 29.56
C GLN A 181 4.30 5.18 30.11
N LYS A 182 3.66 4.41 29.23
CA LYS A 182 2.84 3.28 29.66
C LYS A 182 3.70 2.24 30.35
N HIS A 183 4.90 1.95 29.87
CA HIS A 183 5.79 0.98 30.51
C HIS A 183 6.30 1.43 31.90
N SER A 184 6.47 2.74 32.14
CA SER A 184 6.79 3.27 33.47
C SER A 184 5.56 3.31 34.39
N TRP A 185 4.40 3.72 33.88
CA TRP A 185 3.17 3.84 34.65
C TRP A 185 2.50 2.50 34.92
N THR A 186 2.41 1.57 33.97
CA THR A 186 1.81 0.25 34.19
C THR A 186 2.64 -0.60 35.13
N ARG A 187 3.98 -0.50 35.15
CA ARG A 187 4.77 -1.21 36.18
C ARG A 187 4.40 -0.75 37.60
N TRP A 188 4.19 0.55 37.79
CA TRP A 188 3.75 1.12 39.06
C TRP A 188 2.27 0.78 39.35
N ALA A 189 1.37 1.00 38.38
CA ALA A 189 -0.06 0.80 38.52
C ALA A 189 -0.44 -0.68 38.66
N THR A 190 0.18 -1.59 37.91
CA THR A 190 -0.03 -3.05 38.06
C THR A 190 0.48 -3.54 39.40
N LYS A 191 1.58 -2.98 39.94
CA LYS A 191 2.06 -3.27 41.30
C LYS A 191 1.04 -2.81 42.36
N GLN A 192 0.41 -1.66 42.16
CA GLN A 192 -0.62 -1.13 43.06
C GLN A 192 -1.99 -1.84 42.90
N TRP A 193 -2.32 -2.24 41.67
CA TRP A 193 -3.58 -2.89 41.30
C TRP A 193 -3.61 -4.37 41.68
N ASN A 194 -2.48 -5.08 41.61
CA ASN A 194 -2.35 -6.42 42.16
C ASN A 194 -2.56 -6.46 43.69
N ASN A 195 -2.46 -5.32 44.37
CA ASN A 195 -2.80 -5.18 45.79
C ASN A 195 -4.27 -4.75 46.03
N MET A 196 -5.06 -4.54 44.97
CA MET A 196 -6.48 -4.20 45.06
C MET A 196 -7.33 -5.36 44.50
N GLU A 197 -7.57 -6.36 45.33
CA GLU A 197 -8.57 -7.39 45.03
C GLU A 197 -9.98 -6.78 45.06
N GLY A 198 -10.77 -6.98 43.99
CA GLY A 198 -12.23 -6.82 44.04
C GLY A 198 -12.90 -5.94 42.99
N TRP A 199 -12.18 -5.19 42.16
CA TRP A 199 -12.81 -4.34 41.13
C TRP A 199 -13.04 -5.06 39.81
N GLN A 200 -14.19 -5.73 39.68
CA GLN A 200 -14.68 -6.22 38.39
C GLN A 200 -15.40 -5.09 37.63
N TYR A 201 -14.72 -4.51 36.64
CA TYR A 201 -15.33 -3.52 35.75
C TYR A 201 -16.50 -4.17 34.98
N LYS A 202 -17.71 -3.66 35.19
CA LYS A 202 -18.94 -4.08 34.49
C LYS A 202 -18.95 -3.58 33.05
N GLU A 203 -17.95 -3.95 32.23
CA GLU A 203 -18.05 -3.76 30.79
C GLU A 203 -19.09 -4.74 30.23
N GLY A 204 -20.02 -4.25 29.40
CA GLY A 204 -21.00 -5.11 28.72
C GLY A 204 -20.32 -6.15 27.82
N ASN A 205 -20.94 -7.32 27.67
CA ASN A 205 -20.36 -8.48 26.95
C ASN A 205 -19.89 -8.12 25.53
N ILE A 206 -20.65 -7.29 24.80
CA ILE A 206 -20.33 -6.86 23.43
C ILE A 206 -19.04 -6.04 23.38
N ARG A 207 -18.86 -5.08 24.31
CA ARG A 207 -17.66 -4.25 24.37
C ARG A 207 -16.41 -5.09 24.66
N LYS A 208 -16.54 -6.09 25.54
CA LYS A 208 -15.45 -7.03 25.85
C LYS A 208 -15.06 -7.86 24.63
N GLU A 209 -16.02 -8.33 23.85
CA GLU A 209 -15.76 -9.10 22.63
C GLU A 209 -15.07 -8.25 21.55
N ILE A 210 -15.56 -7.03 21.31
CA ILE A 210 -14.93 -6.10 20.36
C ILE A 210 -13.50 -5.76 20.80
N ASN A 211 -13.30 -5.46 22.08
CA ASN A 211 -11.96 -5.17 22.61
C ASN A 211 -11.03 -6.37 22.48
N ARG A 212 -11.51 -7.59 22.76
CA ARG A 212 -10.72 -8.81 22.61
C ARG A 212 -10.33 -9.05 21.15
N TRP A 213 -11.27 -8.90 20.23
CA TRP A 213 -11.02 -9.01 18.79
C TRP A 213 -10.00 -7.97 18.34
N TRP A 214 -10.23 -6.68 18.63
CA TRP A 214 -9.36 -5.57 18.22
C TRP A 214 -7.93 -5.71 18.75
N ASN A 215 -7.79 -6.11 20.01
CA ASN A 215 -6.48 -6.30 20.63
C ASN A 215 -5.75 -7.54 20.09
N GLY A 216 -6.48 -8.53 19.57
CA GLY A 216 -5.91 -9.72 18.91
C GLY A 216 -5.44 -9.48 17.48
N LEU A 217 -5.78 -8.34 16.85
CA LEU A 217 -5.37 -8.02 15.50
C LEU A 217 -3.88 -7.67 15.42
N ASN A 218 -3.22 -8.05 14.32
CA ASN A 218 -1.88 -7.57 14.02
C ASN A 218 -1.91 -6.08 13.60
N GLU A 219 -0.76 -5.41 13.63
CA GLU A 219 -0.68 -3.97 13.36
C GLU A 219 -1.19 -3.59 11.95
N GLY A 220 -0.98 -4.45 10.95
CA GLY A 220 -1.51 -4.20 9.60
C GLY A 220 -3.03 -4.35 9.52
N GLN A 221 -3.62 -5.30 10.25
CA GLN A 221 -5.07 -5.46 10.36
C GLN A 221 -5.71 -4.25 11.07
N LYS A 222 -5.04 -3.70 12.10
CA LYS A 222 -5.50 -2.48 12.78
C LYS A 222 -5.53 -1.25 11.88
N ILE A 223 -4.72 -1.22 10.81
CA ILE A 223 -4.80 -0.18 9.78
C ILE A 223 -5.82 -0.54 8.68
N PHE A 224 -5.88 -1.82 8.29
CA PHE A 224 -6.80 -2.30 7.26
C PHE A 224 -8.26 -2.04 7.60
N TRP A 225 -8.72 -2.42 8.81
CA TRP A 225 -10.15 -2.36 9.15
C TRP A 225 -10.72 -0.94 9.12
N PRO A 226 -10.04 0.10 9.65
CA PRO A 226 -10.48 1.49 9.45
C PRO A 226 -10.55 1.90 7.97
N ILE A 227 -9.56 1.55 7.15
CA ILE A 227 -9.58 1.87 5.71
C ILE A 227 -10.76 1.16 5.03
N CYS A 228 -10.96 -0.12 5.34
CA CYS A 228 -12.07 -0.93 4.82
C CYS A 228 -13.43 -0.33 5.20
N PHE A 229 -13.58 0.07 6.47
CA PHE A 229 -14.79 0.73 6.97
C PHE A 229 -15.07 2.04 6.23
N ILE A 230 -14.07 2.91 6.05
CA ILE A 230 -14.23 4.17 5.29
C ILE A 230 -14.66 3.86 3.85
N ASN A 231 -14.00 2.91 3.17
CA ASN A 231 -14.37 2.51 1.83
C ASN A 231 -15.81 1.96 1.75
N ALA A 232 -16.25 1.20 2.75
CA ALA A 232 -17.60 0.67 2.83
C ALA A 232 -18.65 1.78 3.00
N VAL A 233 -18.36 2.79 3.84
CA VAL A 233 -19.22 3.97 4.00
C VAL A 233 -19.32 4.76 2.70
N VAL A 234 -18.19 5.02 2.03
CA VAL A 234 -18.15 5.73 0.74
C VAL A 234 -18.88 4.94 -0.35
N PHE A 235 -18.73 3.61 -0.37
CA PHE A 235 -19.50 2.72 -1.25
C PHE A 235 -21.01 2.79 -0.96
N ALA A 236 -21.42 2.83 0.32
CA ALA A 236 -22.83 3.03 0.68
C ALA A 236 -23.36 4.40 0.21
N CYS A 237 -22.55 5.47 0.29
CA CYS A 237 -22.91 6.78 -0.22
C CYS A 237 -23.16 6.79 -1.74
N TRP A 238 -22.42 5.99 -2.53
CA TRP A 238 -22.68 5.83 -3.97
C TRP A 238 -24.06 5.24 -4.28
N ASN A 239 -24.58 4.39 -3.40
CA ASN A 239 -25.90 3.77 -3.56
C ASN A 239 -27.06 4.72 -3.22
N ASN A 240 -26.80 5.87 -2.58
CA ASN A 240 -27.82 6.85 -2.23
C ASN A 240 -27.91 7.97 -3.29
N PRO A 241 -29.03 8.11 -4.01
CA PRO A 241 -29.22 9.14 -5.04
C PRO A 241 -28.94 10.57 -4.56
N ARG A 242 -29.21 10.87 -3.29
CA ARG A 242 -29.01 12.22 -2.71
C ARG A 242 -27.54 12.63 -2.69
N PHE A 243 -26.61 11.68 -2.60
CA PHE A 243 -25.18 11.97 -2.52
C PHE A 243 -24.48 11.91 -3.88
N GLN A 244 -25.13 11.42 -4.95
CA GLN A 244 -24.48 11.14 -6.23
C GLN A 244 -23.72 12.34 -6.82
N GLN A 245 -24.29 13.55 -6.74
CA GLN A 245 -23.62 14.76 -7.24
C GLN A 245 -22.35 15.07 -6.43
N THR A 246 -22.42 14.97 -5.10
CA THR A 246 -21.25 15.13 -4.22
C THR A 246 -20.20 14.06 -4.50
N MET A 247 -20.62 12.81 -4.72
CA MET A 247 -19.71 11.69 -5.03
C MET A 247 -19.00 11.90 -6.38
N LEU A 248 -19.71 12.38 -7.40
CA LEU A 248 -19.11 12.72 -8.70
C LEU A 248 -18.14 13.90 -8.60
N GLN A 249 -18.45 14.90 -7.78
CA GLN A 249 -17.63 16.11 -7.66
C GLN A 249 -16.39 15.92 -6.77
N TYR A 250 -16.51 15.17 -5.68
CA TYR A 250 -15.47 15.05 -4.66
C TYR A 250 -14.83 13.67 -4.57
N PHE A 251 -15.49 12.60 -5.03
CA PHE A 251 -15.00 11.22 -4.94
C PHE A 251 -14.60 10.63 -6.31
N CYS A 252 -14.56 11.45 -7.36
CA CYS A 252 -14.02 11.13 -8.67
C CYS A 252 -12.94 12.14 -9.06
N SER A 253 -11.73 11.68 -9.34
CA SER A 253 -10.62 12.54 -9.76
C SER A 253 -10.69 12.83 -11.26
N ASN A 254 -10.66 14.11 -11.63
CA ASN A 254 -10.64 14.55 -13.02
C ASN A 254 -9.87 15.89 -13.15
N PRO A 255 -8.82 15.96 -14.01
CA PRO A 255 -8.03 17.20 -14.15
C PRO A 255 -8.80 18.37 -14.78
N ALA A 256 -9.96 18.12 -15.41
CA ALA A 256 -10.82 19.15 -15.98
C ALA A 256 -11.95 19.62 -15.04
N ALA A 257 -12.09 19.01 -13.85
CA ALA A 257 -13.13 19.36 -12.88
C ALA A 257 -12.82 20.66 -12.13
N ARG A 258 -13.85 21.27 -11.52
CA ARG A 258 -13.70 22.48 -10.70
C ARG A 258 -12.90 22.19 -9.43
N ALA A 259 -13.19 21.08 -8.76
CA ALA A 259 -12.41 20.55 -7.66
C ALA A 259 -11.38 19.57 -8.24
N VAL A 260 -10.10 19.86 -8.05
CA VAL A 260 -9.01 19.02 -8.60
C VAL A 260 -8.24 18.33 -7.48
N CYS A 261 -7.93 19.04 -6.40
CA CYS A 261 -7.04 18.56 -5.34
C CYS A 261 -7.68 17.51 -4.41
N TRP A 262 -8.75 17.89 -3.69
CA TRP A 262 -9.42 16.98 -2.75
C TRP A 262 -9.92 15.67 -3.38
N PRO A 263 -10.43 15.67 -4.63
CA PRO A 263 -10.77 14.42 -5.30
C PRO A 263 -9.62 13.44 -5.47
N MET A 264 -8.36 13.87 -5.49
CA MET A 264 -7.20 12.95 -5.55
C MET A 264 -7.05 12.12 -4.27
N VAL A 265 -7.50 12.64 -3.13
CA VAL A 265 -7.48 11.93 -1.84
C VAL A 265 -8.73 11.06 -1.73
N PHE A 266 -9.91 11.66 -1.89
CA PHE A 266 -11.18 10.97 -1.66
C PHE A 266 -11.48 9.89 -2.71
N SER A 267 -10.97 10.03 -3.94
CA SER A 267 -11.06 8.98 -4.97
C SER A 267 -10.40 7.67 -4.52
N THR A 268 -9.37 7.74 -3.66
CA THR A 268 -8.66 6.58 -3.11
C THR A 268 -9.59 5.72 -2.23
N PHE A 269 -10.68 6.29 -1.72
CA PHE A 269 -11.66 5.57 -0.89
C PHE A 269 -12.97 5.26 -1.63
N SER A 270 -13.03 5.54 -2.94
CA SER A 270 -14.26 5.57 -3.71
C SER A 270 -14.38 4.36 -4.62
N HIS A 271 -15.52 3.66 -4.56
CA HIS A 271 -15.81 2.49 -5.38
C HIS A 271 -17.26 2.56 -5.87
N PHE A 272 -17.47 2.35 -7.17
CA PHE A 272 -18.82 2.35 -7.75
C PHE A 272 -19.44 0.94 -7.79
N ALA A 273 -18.64 -0.09 -8.11
CA ALA A 273 -19.12 -1.46 -8.26
C ALA A 273 -18.68 -2.34 -7.08
N PHE A 274 -19.58 -3.22 -6.62
CA PHE A 274 -19.32 -4.14 -5.50
C PHE A 274 -18.08 -5.01 -5.73
N PHE A 275 -17.94 -5.60 -6.92
CA PHE A 275 -16.79 -6.45 -7.25
C PHE A 275 -15.46 -5.69 -7.19
N HIS A 276 -15.44 -4.44 -7.67
CA HIS A 276 -14.26 -3.58 -7.62
C HIS A 276 -13.87 -3.26 -6.16
N PHE A 277 -14.85 -2.92 -5.32
CA PHE A 277 -14.66 -2.74 -3.88
C PHE A 277 -14.11 -4.02 -3.22
N ALA A 278 -14.77 -5.16 -3.43
CA ALA A 278 -14.41 -6.42 -2.80
C ALA A 278 -12.98 -6.87 -3.16
N MET A 279 -12.60 -6.79 -4.44
CA MET A 279 -11.25 -7.14 -4.89
C MET A 279 -10.19 -6.20 -4.30
N ASN A 280 -10.45 -4.90 -4.24
CA ASN A 280 -9.50 -3.96 -3.63
C ASN A 280 -9.31 -4.21 -2.14
N MET A 281 -10.40 -4.44 -1.40
CA MET A 281 -10.29 -4.73 0.04
C MET A 281 -9.63 -6.09 0.29
N TYR A 282 -9.89 -7.08 -0.55
CA TYR A 282 -9.21 -8.37 -0.49
C TYR A 282 -7.69 -8.21 -0.66
N VAL A 283 -7.25 -7.57 -1.75
CA VAL A 283 -5.81 -7.37 -2.03
C VAL A 283 -5.18 -6.55 -0.91
N LEU A 284 -5.79 -5.45 -0.49
CA LEU A 284 -5.24 -4.63 0.59
C LEU A 284 -5.10 -5.44 1.89
N HIS A 285 -6.10 -6.25 2.27
CA HIS A 285 -6.03 -7.11 3.45
C HIS A 285 -4.85 -8.08 3.35
N SER A 286 -4.71 -8.78 2.22
CA SER A 286 -3.67 -9.79 2.00
C SER A 286 -2.24 -9.26 2.17
N PHE A 287 -1.98 -8.02 1.74
CA PHE A 287 -0.62 -7.44 1.80
C PHE A 287 -0.39 -6.52 2.99
N SER A 288 -1.44 -5.97 3.60
CA SER A 288 -1.33 -4.99 4.69
C SER A 288 -0.47 -5.46 5.85
N SER A 289 -0.69 -6.69 6.36
CA SER A 289 0.05 -7.23 7.51
C SER A 289 1.54 -7.38 7.23
N THR A 290 1.91 -7.93 6.06
CA THR A 290 3.33 -8.14 5.72
C THR A 290 4.03 -6.81 5.51
N VAL A 291 3.43 -5.91 4.75
CA VAL A 291 4.04 -4.60 4.46
C VAL A 291 4.13 -3.75 5.73
N CYS A 292 3.10 -3.74 6.58
CA CYS A 292 3.15 -3.06 7.88
C CYS A 292 4.24 -3.63 8.80
N ARG A 293 4.51 -4.94 8.74
CA ARG A 293 5.61 -5.53 9.52
C ARG A 293 6.97 -5.03 9.05
N ASP A 294 7.14 -4.80 7.75
CA ASP A 294 8.42 -4.33 7.19
C ASP A 294 8.71 -2.85 7.45
N MET A 295 7.68 -2.01 7.60
CA MET A 295 7.83 -0.55 7.65
C MET A 295 7.22 0.12 8.89
N GLY A 296 6.40 -0.59 9.65
CA GLY A 296 5.58 -0.01 10.72
C GLY A 296 4.27 0.58 10.19
N ARG A 297 3.29 0.74 11.08
CA ARG A 297 1.92 1.18 10.71
C ARG A 297 1.86 2.63 10.26
N GLU A 298 2.68 3.49 10.84
CA GLU A 298 2.72 4.93 10.57
C GLU A 298 3.27 5.19 9.16
N GLN A 299 4.40 4.54 8.83
CA GLN A 299 4.99 4.60 7.50
C GLN A 299 4.07 3.98 6.44
N PHE A 300 3.43 2.85 6.76
CA PHE A 300 2.49 2.19 5.86
C PHE A 300 1.32 3.09 5.49
N LEU A 301 0.67 3.73 6.47
CA LEU A 301 -0.44 4.62 6.19
C LEU A 301 0.02 5.82 5.36
N ALA A 302 1.18 6.40 5.67
CA ALA A 302 1.75 7.50 4.89
C ALA A 302 1.99 7.12 3.44
N MET A 303 2.62 5.95 3.20
CA MET A 303 2.89 5.43 1.87
C MET A 303 1.58 5.12 1.11
N TYR A 304 0.58 4.52 1.76
CA TYR A 304 -0.73 4.27 1.18
C TYR A 304 -1.41 5.57 0.71
N MET A 305 -1.47 6.58 1.58
CA MET A 305 -2.09 7.89 1.28
C MET A 305 -1.33 8.63 0.17
N CYS A 306 0.00 8.66 0.23
CA CYS A 306 0.83 9.27 -0.81
C CYS A 306 0.70 8.52 -2.14
N GLY A 307 0.61 7.19 -2.12
CA GLY A 307 0.42 6.35 -3.29
C GLY A 307 -0.91 6.63 -4.00
N GLY A 308 -1.99 6.86 -3.24
CA GLY A 308 -3.29 7.27 -3.80
C GLY A 308 -3.24 8.64 -4.51
N VAL A 309 -2.57 9.62 -3.90
CA VAL A 309 -2.45 10.97 -4.50
C VAL A 309 -1.47 10.97 -5.69
N LEU A 310 -0.34 10.30 -5.60
CA LEU A 310 0.64 10.19 -6.70
C LEU A 310 0.10 9.39 -7.89
N SER A 311 -0.67 8.33 -7.64
CA SER A 311 -1.37 7.61 -8.72
C SER A 311 -2.42 8.50 -9.39
N SER A 312 -3.18 9.27 -8.63
CA SER A 312 -4.12 10.26 -9.18
C SER A 312 -3.39 11.33 -10.01
N LEU A 313 -2.20 11.77 -9.58
CA LEU A 313 -1.37 12.71 -10.33
C LEU A 313 -0.90 12.10 -11.66
N ALA A 314 -0.45 10.84 -11.66
CA ALA A 314 -0.05 10.13 -12.88
C ALA A 314 -1.23 10.01 -13.87
N SER A 315 -2.42 9.70 -13.37
CA SER A 315 -3.65 9.70 -14.17
C SER A 315 -3.97 11.08 -14.75
N HIS A 316 -3.85 12.14 -13.94
CA HIS A 316 -4.04 13.52 -14.41
C HIS A 316 -3.05 13.87 -15.53
N ALA A 317 -1.77 13.60 -15.34
CA ALA A 317 -0.72 13.86 -16.33
C ALA A 317 -1.01 13.12 -17.65
N PHE A 318 -1.40 11.85 -17.57
CA PHE A 318 -1.75 11.06 -18.75
C PHE A 318 -2.99 11.62 -19.46
N LYS A 319 -4.09 11.87 -18.73
CA LYS A 319 -5.34 12.42 -19.30
C LYS A 319 -5.14 13.78 -19.96
N VAL A 320 -4.28 14.63 -19.38
CA VAL A 320 -3.87 15.93 -19.94
C VAL A 320 -3.08 15.73 -21.23
N ALA A 321 -2.13 14.79 -21.24
CA ALA A 321 -1.31 14.50 -22.42
C ALA A 321 -2.15 14.01 -23.61
N ILE A 322 -3.13 13.13 -23.36
CA ILE A 322 -4.01 12.59 -24.42
C ILE A 322 -5.25 13.45 -24.71
N ARG A 323 -5.43 14.57 -23.98
CA ARG A 323 -6.61 15.46 -24.06
C ARG A 323 -7.96 14.74 -23.95
N CYS A 324 -8.03 13.70 -23.13
CA CYS A 324 -9.24 12.92 -22.90
C CYS A 324 -9.55 12.90 -21.40
N PRO A 325 -10.24 13.95 -20.88
CA PRO A 325 -10.63 13.98 -19.48
C PRO A 325 -11.68 12.89 -19.19
N GLY A 326 -11.62 12.32 -18.00
CA GLY A 326 -12.58 11.34 -17.53
C GLY A 326 -12.45 11.14 -16.03
N PRO A 327 -13.56 10.87 -15.31
CA PRO A 327 -13.51 10.57 -13.90
C PRO A 327 -12.75 9.27 -13.65
N SER A 328 -11.93 9.24 -12.60
CA SER A 328 -11.40 8.00 -12.05
C SER A 328 -11.58 7.92 -10.53
N LEU A 329 -11.77 6.71 -10.05
CA LEU A 329 -12.01 6.39 -8.65
C LEU A 329 -11.52 4.97 -8.36
N GLY A 330 -11.09 4.73 -7.12
CA GLY A 330 -10.65 3.42 -6.67
C GLY A 330 -9.46 3.50 -5.74
N ALA A 331 -9.42 2.60 -4.75
CA ALA A 331 -8.24 2.37 -3.93
C ALA A 331 -7.07 1.74 -4.71
N SER A 332 -7.33 1.27 -5.94
CA SER A 332 -6.39 0.48 -6.73
C SER A 332 -5.05 1.18 -6.95
N GLY A 333 -5.01 2.50 -7.15
CA GLY A 333 -3.74 3.24 -7.27
C GLY A 333 -2.86 3.15 -6.01
N ALA A 334 -3.46 3.30 -4.83
CA ALA A 334 -2.75 3.13 -3.55
C ALA A 334 -2.36 1.67 -3.29
N ILE A 335 -3.24 0.73 -3.66
CA ILE A 335 -2.96 -0.71 -3.57
C ILE A 335 -1.82 -1.11 -4.50
N MET A 336 -1.74 -0.53 -5.70
CA MET A 336 -0.62 -0.74 -6.61
C MET A 336 0.69 -0.22 -6.03
N ALA A 337 0.68 0.86 -5.23
CA ALA A 337 1.86 1.26 -4.46
C ALA A 337 2.25 0.24 -3.39
N VAL A 338 1.28 -0.32 -2.67
CA VAL A 338 1.52 -1.41 -1.69
C VAL A 338 2.08 -2.65 -2.38
N LEU A 339 1.54 -3.05 -3.53
CA LEU A 339 2.03 -4.17 -4.34
C LEU A 339 3.43 -3.90 -4.89
N GLY A 340 3.66 -2.72 -5.45
CA GLY A 340 4.99 -2.31 -5.95
C GLY A 340 6.04 -2.37 -4.86
N PHE A 341 5.71 -1.91 -3.65
CA PHE A 341 6.59 -2.04 -2.49
C PHE A 341 6.82 -3.51 -2.11
N PHE A 342 5.75 -4.29 -1.94
CA PHE A 342 5.81 -5.69 -1.52
C PHE A 342 6.64 -6.54 -2.49
N CYS A 343 6.35 -6.47 -3.79
CA CYS A 343 7.03 -7.24 -4.82
C CYS A 343 8.51 -6.85 -4.95
N THR A 344 8.86 -5.59 -4.64
CA THR A 344 10.26 -5.15 -4.60
C THR A 344 10.99 -5.74 -3.39
N ARG A 345 10.31 -5.83 -2.23
CA ARG A 345 10.93 -6.29 -0.98
C ARG A 345 10.96 -7.81 -0.81
N HIS A 346 9.99 -8.50 -1.41
CA HIS A 346 9.81 -9.95 -1.36
C HIS A 346 9.64 -10.54 -2.77
N PRO A 347 10.65 -10.43 -3.65
CA PRO A 347 10.51 -10.83 -5.06
C PRO A 347 10.22 -12.33 -5.25
N ASP A 348 10.71 -13.17 -4.33
CA ASP A 348 10.56 -14.63 -4.37
C ASP A 348 9.28 -15.12 -3.67
N ALA A 349 8.48 -14.23 -3.07
CA ALA A 349 7.22 -14.61 -2.44
C ALA A 349 6.25 -15.16 -3.49
N GLN A 350 5.62 -16.31 -3.19
CA GLN A 350 4.67 -16.94 -4.09
C GLN A 350 3.28 -16.34 -3.90
N LEU A 351 2.73 -15.76 -4.97
CA LEU A 351 1.40 -15.17 -5.02
C LEU A 351 0.47 -16.08 -5.81
N GLY A 352 -0.71 -16.36 -5.26
CA GLY A 352 -1.77 -17.13 -5.92
C GLY A 352 -2.82 -16.22 -6.55
N ILE A 353 -3.44 -16.69 -7.64
CA ILE A 353 -4.66 -16.07 -8.19
C ILE A 353 -5.86 -16.63 -7.43
N VAL A 354 -6.65 -15.74 -6.83
CA VAL A 354 -7.83 -16.11 -6.01
C VAL A 354 -8.78 -17.09 -6.72
N PHE A 355 -8.98 -16.90 -8.02
CA PHE A 355 -9.94 -17.68 -8.81
C PHE A 355 -9.37 -18.96 -9.44
N ILE A 356 -8.06 -19.22 -9.30
CA ILE A 356 -7.42 -20.39 -9.88
C ILE A 356 -6.56 -21.08 -8.81
N PRO A 357 -7.15 -22.01 -8.02
CA PRO A 357 -6.41 -22.72 -7.00
C PRO A 357 -5.29 -23.56 -7.63
N GLY A 358 -4.14 -23.61 -6.96
CA GLY A 358 -2.98 -24.41 -7.40
C GLY A 358 -2.01 -23.71 -8.36
N ILE A 359 -2.31 -22.49 -8.83
CA ILE A 359 -1.37 -21.68 -9.60
C ILE A 359 -0.81 -20.57 -8.72
N SER A 360 0.50 -20.63 -8.48
CA SER A 360 1.27 -19.56 -7.84
C SER A 360 2.42 -19.10 -8.74
N PHE A 361 2.74 -17.82 -8.68
CA PHE A 361 3.90 -17.24 -9.34
C PHE A 361 4.67 -16.33 -8.39
N SER A 362 5.93 -16.06 -8.70
CA SER A 362 6.74 -15.15 -7.89
C SER A 362 6.17 -13.72 -7.94
N ALA A 363 6.30 -13.00 -6.83
CA ALA A 363 5.83 -11.62 -6.70
C ALA A 363 6.48 -10.68 -7.74
N ASP A 364 7.74 -10.92 -8.07
CA ASP A 364 8.43 -10.22 -9.17
C ASP A 364 7.75 -10.45 -10.53
N THR A 365 7.37 -11.70 -10.83
CA THR A 365 6.62 -12.02 -12.05
C THR A 365 5.23 -11.38 -12.04
N ALA A 366 4.56 -11.40 -10.88
CA ALA A 366 3.26 -10.76 -10.70
C ALA A 366 3.30 -9.27 -11.07
N LEU A 367 4.26 -8.55 -10.50
CA LEU A 367 4.41 -7.12 -10.71
C LEU A 367 4.66 -6.81 -12.19
N LYS A 368 5.57 -7.56 -12.83
CA LYS A 368 5.86 -7.42 -14.26
C LYS A 368 4.61 -7.66 -15.11
N CYS A 369 3.87 -8.73 -14.84
CA CYS A 369 2.64 -9.05 -15.56
C CYS A 369 1.59 -7.94 -15.44
N VAL A 370 1.36 -7.43 -14.22
CA VAL A 370 0.39 -6.35 -13.99
C VAL A 370 0.83 -5.05 -14.67
N MET A 371 2.11 -4.67 -14.53
CA MET A 371 2.64 -3.48 -15.20
C MET A 371 2.58 -3.58 -16.73
N CYS A 372 2.87 -4.76 -17.30
CA CYS A 372 2.71 -5.01 -18.73
C CYS A 372 1.24 -4.89 -19.17
N LEU A 373 0.31 -5.44 -18.38
CA LEU A 373 -1.12 -5.37 -18.66
C LEU A 373 -1.64 -3.93 -18.62
N ASP A 374 -1.25 -3.13 -17.62
CA ASP A 374 -1.64 -1.73 -17.53
C ASP A 374 -1.01 -0.90 -18.66
N THR A 375 0.25 -1.15 -19.01
CA THR A 375 0.90 -0.49 -20.15
C THR A 375 0.18 -0.82 -21.47
N ALA A 376 -0.17 -2.09 -21.67
CA ALA A 376 -0.97 -2.53 -22.81
C ALA A 376 -2.35 -1.84 -22.82
N GLY A 377 -3.00 -1.74 -21.66
CA GLY A 377 -4.29 -1.05 -21.50
C GLY A 377 -4.21 0.44 -21.86
N MET A 378 -3.14 1.13 -21.47
CA MET A 378 -2.90 2.53 -21.87
C MET A 378 -2.71 2.67 -23.39
N VAL A 379 -1.92 1.79 -24.01
CA VAL A 379 -1.62 1.83 -25.46
C VAL A 379 -2.84 1.45 -26.30
N MET A 380 -3.62 0.46 -25.86
CA MET A 380 -4.82 -0.02 -26.57
C MET A 380 -6.08 0.81 -26.24
N GLY A 381 -6.00 1.74 -25.28
CA GLY A 381 -7.11 2.62 -24.91
C GLY A 381 -8.23 1.92 -24.14
N TRP A 382 -7.92 0.90 -23.34
CA TRP A 382 -8.89 0.25 -22.46
C TRP A 382 -9.39 1.23 -21.39
N ARG A 383 -10.70 1.20 -21.12
CA ARG A 383 -11.39 2.17 -20.23
C ARG A 383 -11.95 1.56 -18.95
N LEU A 384 -11.79 0.24 -18.77
CA LEU A 384 -12.33 -0.45 -17.60
C LEU A 384 -11.58 -0.04 -16.31
N PHE A 385 -10.28 0.24 -16.41
CA PHE A 385 -9.43 0.62 -15.29
C PHE A 385 -8.64 1.89 -15.59
N ASP A 386 -8.25 2.61 -14.55
CA ASP A 386 -7.32 3.73 -14.68
C ASP A 386 -5.87 3.20 -14.70
N HIS A 387 -5.48 2.70 -15.87
CA HIS A 387 -4.17 2.09 -16.07
C HIS A 387 -3.00 3.04 -15.78
N ALA A 388 -3.17 4.34 -16.03
CA ALA A 388 -2.15 5.34 -15.71
C ALA A 388 -2.02 5.54 -14.19
N ALA A 389 -3.13 5.52 -13.45
CA ALA A 389 -3.08 5.52 -11.99
C ALA A 389 -2.39 4.26 -11.44
N HIS A 390 -2.71 3.09 -11.97
CA HIS A 390 -2.08 1.83 -11.53
C HIS A 390 -0.56 1.85 -11.76
N LEU A 391 -0.12 2.26 -12.94
CA LEU A 391 1.30 2.33 -13.27
C LEU A 391 2.02 3.38 -12.41
N GLY A 392 1.40 4.53 -12.17
CA GLY A 392 1.94 5.58 -11.29
C GLY A 392 2.06 5.13 -9.83
N GLY A 393 1.05 4.42 -9.32
CA GLY A 393 1.07 3.82 -7.98
C GLY A 393 2.16 2.77 -7.84
N ALA A 394 2.22 1.82 -8.78
CA ALA A 394 3.24 0.77 -8.81
C ALA A 394 4.66 1.34 -8.85
N LEU A 395 4.89 2.34 -9.71
CA LEU A 395 6.17 3.02 -9.81
C LEU A 395 6.55 3.72 -8.50
N PHE A 396 5.60 4.43 -7.87
CA PHE A 396 5.84 5.06 -6.57
C PHE A 396 6.21 4.02 -5.51
N GLY A 397 5.47 2.91 -5.41
CA GLY A 397 5.76 1.83 -4.46
C GLY A 397 7.16 1.23 -4.65
N LEU A 398 7.54 0.96 -5.90
CA LEU A 398 8.87 0.46 -6.27
C LEU A 398 9.98 1.44 -5.88
N LEU A 399 9.82 2.72 -6.22
CA LEU A 399 10.76 3.78 -5.87
C LEU A 399 10.84 3.98 -4.36
N TYR A 400 9.72 3.86 -3.64
CA TYR A 400 9.69 3.98 -2.19
C TYR A 400 10.40 2.81 -1.49
N ALA A 401 10.23 1.58 -1.98
CA ALA A 401 10.99 0.43 -1.51
C ALA A 401 12.50 0.57 -1.76
N SER A 402 12.87 1.08 -2.94
CA SER A 402 14.27 1.19 -3.36
C SER A 402 15.01 2.34 -2.67
N PHE A 403 14.33 3.48 -2.49
CA PHE A 403 14.95 4.74 -2.05
C PHE A 403 14.20 5.38 -0.89
N GLY A 404 12.87 5.36 -0.91
CA GLY A 404 12.02 6.07 0.06
C GLY A 404 12.30 5.67 1.51
N GLN A 405 12.45 4.38 1.81
CA GLN A 405 12.78 3.96 3.19
C GLN A 405 14.11 4.53 3.68
N LYS A 406 15.14 4.53 2.84
CA LYS A 406 16.48 4.98 3.21
C LYS A 406 16.59 6.51 3.28
N TYR A 407 16.03 7.22 2.31
CA TYR A 407 16.27 8.66 2.17
C TYR A 407 15.16 9.52 2.78
N VAL A 408 13.91 9.05 2.79
CA VAL A 408 12.78 9.79 3.33
C VAL A 408 12.53 9.39 4.78
N TRP A 409 12.39 8.09 5.04
CA TRP A 409 11.97 7.62 6.36
C TRP A 409 13.13 7.53 7.36
N ALA A 410 14.25 6.91 7.00
CA ALA A 410 15.38 6.76 7.93
C ALA A 410 16.05 8.10 8.29
N ASN A 411 15.83 9.16 7.51
CA ASN A 411 16.34 10.50 7.78
C ASN A 411 15.33 11.40 8.51
N ASN A 412 14.35 10.81 9.22
CA ASN A 412 13.32 11.56 9.96
C ASN A 412 13.77 12.00 11.36
N GLU A 413 14.96 11.60 11.82
CA GLU A 413 15.50 11.93 13.14
C GLU A 413 15.54 13.44 13.44
N PRO A 414 15.97 14.34 12.53
CA PRO A 414 15.96 15.78 12.80
C PRO A 414 14.56 16.32 13.04
N LEU A 415 13.56 15.75 12.37
CA LEU A 415 12.16 16.12 12.55
C LEU A 415 11.64 15.63 13.91
N MET A 416 11.97 14.39 14.29
CA MET A 416 11.62 13.86 15.62
C MET A 416 12.26 14.68 16.75
N LYS A 417 13.52 15.11 16.58
CA LYS A 417 14.21 15.99 17.54
C LYS A 417 13.53 17.35 17.68
N LYS A 418 13.18 17.99 16.56
CA LYS A 418 12.43 19.27 16.57
C LYS A 418 11.07 19.12 17.24
N TRP A 419 10.35 18.04 16.93
CA TRP A 419 9.07 17.76 17.56
C TRP A 419 9.21 17.50 19.07
N HIS A 420 10.22 16.74 19.48
CA HIS A 420 10.52 16.52 20.90
C HIS A 420 10.75 17.85 21.63
N GLN A 421 11.59 18.74 21.09
CA GLN A 421 11.86 20.06 21.68
C GLN A 421 10.57 20.89 21.81
N PHE A 422 9.78 20.98 20.74
CA PHE A 422 8.51 21.68 20.74
C PHE A 422 7.54 21.11 21.78
N ARG A 423 7.45 19.78 21.87
CA ARG A 423 6.56 19.10 22.80
C ARG A 423 6.99 19.27 24.25
N SER A 424 8.29 19.24 24.53
CA SER A 424 8.84 19.52 25.87
C SER A 424 8.56 20.96 26.29
N TRP A 425 8.75 21.93 25.39
CA TRP A 425 8.41 23.33 25.64
C TRP A 425 6.92 23.52 26.00
N LEU A 426 6.02 22.83 25.29
CA LEU A 426 4.59 22.83 25.61
C LEU A 426 4.30 22.27 27.01
N ASP A 427 4.98 21.18 27.39
CA ASP A 427 4.81 20.57 28.70
C ASP A 427 5.31 21.50 29.82
N ASP A 428 6.47 22.16 29.65
CA ASP A 428 7.00 23.13 30.61
C ASP A 428 6.07 24.35 30.81
N THR A 429 5.57 24.90 29.70
CA THR A 429 4.63 26.03 29.70
C THR A 429 3.31 25.63 30.41
N SER A 430 2.82 24.41 30.16
CA SER A 430 1.58 23.93 30.79
C SER A 430 1.69 23.71 32.30
N GLN A 431 2.90 23.44 32.80
CA GLN A 431 3.17 23.22 34.22
C GLN A 431 3.48 24.52 34.97
N GLY A 432 3.36 25.68 34.33
CA GLY A 432 3.64 26.97 34.96
C GLY A 432 5.11 27.14 35.36
N LYS A 433 6.03 26.36 34.77
CA LYS A 433 7.47 26.60 34.87
C LYS A 433 7.86 27.72 33.93
N ASP A 434 7.27 28.90 34.12
CA ASP A 434 7.88 30.09 33.56
C ASP A 434 9.18 30.34 34.29
N LYS A 435 10.21 30.71 33.52
CA LYS A 435 11.54 31.08 33.99
C LYS A 435 11.49 32.38 34.80
N SER A 436 10.83 32.36 35.96
CA SER A 436 11.02 33.35 37.01
C SER A 436 12.13 32.81 37.91
N ASP A 437 13.37 33.07 37.52
CA ASP A 437 14.57 33.11 38.38
C ASP A 437 15.78 33.23 37.43
N ASP A 438 16.00 34.43 36.90
CA ASP A 438 17.31 34.93 36.45
C ASP A 438 17.29 36.47 36.48
#